data_AF-A0A4U7B278-F1
#
_entry.id   AF-A0A4U7B278-F1
#
_cell.length_a   1.000
_cell.length_b   1.000
_cell.length_c   1.000
_cell.angle_alpha   90.00
_cell.angle_beta   90.00
_cell.angle_gamma   90.00
#
_symmetry.space_group_name_H-M   'P 1'
#
loop_
_entity.id
_entity.type
_entity.pdbx_description
1 polymer ?
#
loop_
_entity_poly.entity_id
_entity_poly.type
_entity_poly.pdbx_seq_one_letter_code
_entity_poly.pdbx_strand_id
1 'polypeptide(L)'
;MTRWLIGADGARSVVARSLGFKFISKPGGIQACNVLFRADLSNHMLQEERQAVLSWVVNPEHKTFPGLVGHLRVVRPWNEWVMAAFGPGGSNAFDGLTLDYPRIIACIREMVGDESIDVKVLAMDPLTVRELIAGDYKRPDMNALIMGDAAHRHPPTYGLGSNTCVQDAYNLAWKIAFVSRGLASPDLLGTYSAERQPVGAELVRESNQQLRANYLI
;
A
#
# COMPACT_ATOMS: atom_id res chain seq x y z
N MET A 1 -3.49 -4.61 34.96
CA MET A 1 -3.40 -5.66 33.92
C MET A 1 -4.16 -5.22 32.69
N THR A 2 -3.65 -5.50 31.50
CA THR A 2 -4.31 -5.18 30.23
C THR A 2 -5.43 -6.18 29.94
N ARG A 3 -6.65 -5.70 29.66
CA ARG A 3 -7.82 -6.56 29.42
C ARG A 3 -7.97 -7.02 27.97
N TRP A 4 -7.46 -6.24 27.02
CA TRP A 4 -7.55 -6.48 25.56
C TRP A 4 -6.23 -6.12 24.87
N LEU A 5 -5.82 -6.91 23.88
CA LEU A 5 -4.68 -6.64 23.02
C LEU A 5 -5.14 -6.48 21.57
N ILE A 6 -4.70 -5.41 20.91
CA ILE A 6 -5.03 -5.11 19.51
C ILE A 6 -3.73 -5.05 18.70
N GLY A 7 -3.59 -5.94 17.72
CA GLY A 7 -2.51 -5.92 16.74
C GLY A 7 -2.79 -4.94 15.62
N ALA A 8 -2.20 -3.75 15.72
CA ALA A 8 -2.18 -2.72 14.68
C ALA A 8 -0.73 -2.43 14.22
N ASP A 9 0.13 -3.46 14.28
CA ASP A 9 1.59 -3.42 14.11
C ASP A 9 2.05 -3.72 12.66
N GLY A 10 1.13 -3.59 11.70
CA GLY A 10 1.45 -3.56 10.28
C GLY A 10 1.68 -4.92 9.61
N ALA A 11 2.20 -4.86 8.37
CA ALA A 11 2.28 -6.01 7.48
C ALA A 11 3.16 -7.17 7.97
N ARG A 12 4.03 -6.93 8.96
CA ARG A 12 4.90 -7.96 9.58
C ARG A 12 4.49 -8.27 11.02
N SER A 13 3.21 -8.09 11.33
CA SER A 13 2.63 -8.18 12.67
C SER A 13 3.23 -9.31 13.52
N VAL A 14 3.90 -8.89 14.60
CA VAL A 14 4.38 -9.76 15.66
C VAL A 14 3.19 -10.27 16.47
N VAL A 15 2.18 -9.42 16.70
CA VAL A 15 0.97 -9.81 17.44
C VAL A 15 0.27 -10.98 16.74
N ALA A 16 0.00 -10.86 15.44
CA ALA A 16 -0.71 -11.89 14.70
C ALA A 16 0.06 -13.23 14.71
N ARG A 17 1.38 -13.18 14.50
CA ARG A 17 2.24 -14.35 14.48
C ARG A 17 2.37 -15.01 15.85
N SER A 18 2.66 -14.24 16.90
CA SER A 18 2.87 -14.77 18.26
C SER A 18 1.59 -15.34 18.85
N LEU A 19 0.42 -14.87 18.43
CA LEU A 19 -0.89 -15.34 18.91
C LEU A 19 -1.55 -16.35 17.94
N GLY A 20 -0.82 -16.81 16.92
CA GLY A 20 -1.26 -17.90 16.06
C GLY A 20 -2.47 -17.60 15.19
N PHE A 21 -2.66 -16.34 14.77
CA PHE A 21 -3.66 -16.01 13.74
C PHE A 21 -3.35 -16.75 12.45
N LYS A 22 -4.40 -17.25 11.78
CA LYS A 22 -4.28 -18.01 10.54
C LYS A 22 -4.56 -17.11 9.35
N PHE A 23 -3.80 -17.33 8.29
CA PHE A 23 -3.84 -16.49 7.10
C PHE A 23 -4.04 -17.35 5.86
N ILE A 24 -4.87 -16.84 4.95
CA ILE A 24 -4.95 -17.29 3.58
C ILE A 24 -4.02 -16.39 2.79
N SER A 25 -2.98 -16.99 2.19
CA SER A 25 -2.00 -16.27 1.38
C SER A 25 -1.83 -16.95 0.04
N LYS A 26 -1.71 -16.16 -1.03
CA LYS A 26 -1.26 -16.70 -2.32
C LYS A 26 0.25 -16.48 -2.48
N PRO A 27 0.98 -17.44 -3.04
CA PRO A 27 2.37 -17.24 -3.41
C PRO A 27 2.47 -16.22 -4.54
N GLY A 28 3.60 -15.52 -4.60
CA GLY A 28 3.85 -14.45 -5.56
C GLY A 28 3.58 -13.07 -4.99
N GLY A 29 4.35 -12.10 -5.48
CA GLY A 29 4.28 -10.71 -5.06
C GLY A 29 5.14 -9.87 -5.98
N ILE A 30 4.54 -8.84 -6.57
CA ILE A 30 5.29 -7.86 -7.35
C ILE A 30 6.12 -7.02 -6.39
N GLN A 31 7.37 -6.77 -6.76
CA GLN A 31 8.24 -5.83 -6.06
C GLN A 31 8.12 -4.47 -6.74
N ALA A 32 7.49 -3.54 -6.05
CA ALA A 32 7.47 -2.15 -6.44
C ALA A 32 8.65 -1.41 -5.79
N CYS A 33 9.02 -0.27 -6.34
CA CYS A 33 9.89 0.68 -5.67
C CYS A 33 9.33 2.09 -5.78
N ASN A 34 9.05 2.71 -4.65
CA ASN A 34 8.66 4.10 -4.59
C ASN A 34 9.90 4.97 -4.50
N VAL A 35 10.03 5.96 -5.38
CA VAL A 35 11.07 6.99 -5.32
C VAL A 35 10.41 8.32 -5.00
N LEU A 36 10.71 8.87 -3.82
CA LEU A 36 10.30 10.21 -3.44
C LEU A 36 11.33 11.20 -3.98
N PHE A 37 10.89 12.21 -4.72
CA PHE A 37 11.76 13.23 -5.29
C PHE A 37 11.14 14.62 -5.28
N ARG A 38 12.00 15.64 -5.44
CA ARG A 38 11.60 17.02 -5.70
C ARG A 38 12.00 17.42 -7.11
N ALA A 39 11.06 18.07 -7.79
CA ALA A 39 11.24 18.72 -9.08
C ALA A 39 10.06 19.68 -9.26
N ASP A 40 10.33 20.90 -9.73
CA ASP A 40 9.27 21.85 -10.08
C ASP A 40 8.69 21.46 -11.45
N LEU A 41 7.49 20.86 -11.42
CA LEU A 41 6.75 20.48 -12.62
C LEU A 41 5.58 21.42 -12.90
N SER A 42 5.58 22.63 -12.33
CA SER A 42 4.48 23.60 -12.50
C SER A 42 4.18 23.89 -13.98
N ASN A 43 5.21 24.06 -14.81
CA ASN A 43 5.04 24.30 -16.26
C ASN A 43 4.37 23.13 -17.00
N HIS A 44 4.50 21.92 -16.47
CA HIS A 44 3.92 20.70 -17.05
C HIS A 44 2.50 20.44 -16.54
N MET A 45 2.19 20.85 -15.30
CA MET A 45 0.96 20.50 -14.58
C MET A 45 -0.07 21.63 -14.46
N LEU A 46 0.32 22.90 -14.69
CA LEU A 46 -0.59 24.04 -14.64
C LEU A 46 -1.50 24.18 -15.87
N GLN A 47 -1.34 23.34 -16.89
CA GLN A 47 -2.30 23.22 -17.98
C GLN A 47 -3.59 22.59 -17.42
N GLU A 48 -4.75 23.24 -17.56
CA GLU A 48 -6.01 22.83 -16.90
C GLU A 48 -6.36 21.35 -17.12
N GLU A 49 -6.07 20.82 -18.30
CA GLU A 49 -6.37 19.43 -18.70
C GLU A 49 -5.41 18.39 -18.09
N ARG A 50 -4.34 18.81 -17.41
CA ARG A 50 -3.25 17.93 -16.91
C ARG A 50 -3.18 17.82 -15.38
N GLN A 51 -4.09 18.47 -14.67
CA GLN A 51 -4.12 18.40 -13.21
C GLN A 51 -4.64 17.03 -12.74
N ALA A 52 -3.71 16.17 -12.32
CA ALA A 52 -4.01 14.84 -11.79
C ALA A 52 -3.22 14.56 -10.51
N VAL A 53 -3.84 13.84 -9.57
CA VAL A 53 -3.15 13.34 -8.37
C VAL A 53 -2.22 12.17 -8.72
N LEU A 54 -2.58 11.40 -9.73
CA LEU A 54 -1.86 10.23 -10.23
C LEU A 54 -1.83 10.25 -11.76
N SER A 55 -0.64 10.34 -12.33
CA SER A 55 -0.41 10.27 -13.77
C SER A 55 0.23 8.94 -14.13
N TRP A 56 -0.40 8.22 -15.07
CA TRP A 56 0.15 7.00 -15.65
C TRP A 56 0.98 7.39 -16.86
N VAL A 57 2.27 7.10 -16.82
CA VAL A 57 3.18 7.41 -17.93
C VAL A 57 3.51 6.12 -18.66
N VAL A 58 3.07 6.02 -19.92
CA VAL A 58 3.36 4.90 -20.81
C VAL A 58 4.40 5.35 -21.81
N ASN A 59 5.58 4.72 -21.79
CA ASN A 59 6.62 4.95 -22.80
C ASN A 59 6.52 3.87 -23.89
N PRO A 60 6.01 4.18 -25.09
CA PRO A 60 5.80 3.21 -26.16
C PRO A 60 7.11 2.72 -26.80
N GLU A 61 8.22 3.42 -26.60
CA GLU A 61 9.52 3.08 -27.20
C GLU A 61 10.41 2.25 -26.26
N HIS A 62 9.99 2.04 -25.00
CA HIS A 62 10.71 1.28 -23.96
C HIS A 62 12.19 1.67 -23.77
N LYS A 63 12.56 2.93 -24.04
CA LYS A 63 13.97 3.38 -24.05
C LYS A 63 14.55 3.50 -22.63
N THR A 64 13.77 3.94 -21.64
CA THR A 64 14.14 3.75 -20.23
C THR A 64 13.64 2.43 -19.71
N PHE A 65 14.59 1.56 -19.38
CA PHE A 65 14.42 0.38 -18.54
C PHE A 65 13.31 -0.58 -19.02
N PRO A 66 13.66 -1.71 -19.64
CA PRO A 66 12.66 -2.66 -20.15
C PRO A 66 11.60 -2.98 -19.09
N GLY A 67 10.33 -2.82 -19.42
CA GLY A 67 9.21 -3.19 -18.54
C GLY A 67 8.88 -2.22 -17.39
N LEU A 68 9.47 -1.02 -17.35
CA LEU A 68 9.10 -0.01 -16.37
C LEU A 68 7.74 0.62 -16.69
N VAL A 69 6.74 0.34 -15.84
CA VAL A 69 5.51 1.13 -15.76
C VAL A 69 5.67 2.12 -14.61
N GLY A 70 5.74 3.41 -14.96
CA GLY A 70 5.95 4.48 -14.01
C GLY A 70 4.66 5.24 -13.70
N HIS A 71 4.34 5.39 -12.41
CA HIS A 71 3.27 6.30 -11.97
C HIS A 71 3.88 7.50 -11.28
N LEU A 72 3.46 8.70 -11.67
CA LEU A 72 3.79 9.92 -10.95
C LEU A 72 2.63 10.31 -10.05
N ARG A 73 2.87 10.36 -8.75
CA ARG A 73 1.89 10.82 -7.76
C ARG A 73 2.36 12.12 -7.13
N VAL A 74 1.49 13.12 -7.10
CA VAL A 74 1.79 14.38 -6.39
C VAL A 74 1.75 14.17 -4.87
N VAL A 75 2.74 14.72 -4.18
CA VAL A 75 2.78 14.81 -2.70
C VAL A 75 2.55 16.25 -2.27
N ARG A 76 3.27 17.20 -2.88
CA ARG A 76 3.08 18.64 -2.70
C ARG A 76 3.02 19.30 -4.08
N PRO A 77 1.85 19.77 -4.52
CA PRO A 77 1.71 20.44 -5.81
C PRO A 77 2.63 21.68 -5.89
N TRP A 78 3.45 21.86 -6.93
CA TRP A 78 3.85 20.93 -8.00
C TRP A 78 5.34 20.56 -7.89
N ASN A 79 5.83 20.41 -6.65
CA ASN A 79 7.26 20.36 -6.33
C ASN A 79 7.73 19.04 -5.69
N GLU A 80 6.84 18.23 -5.11
CA GLU A 80 7.21 16.96 -4.47
C GLU A 80 6.33 15.82 -4.98
N TRP A 81 6.99 14.72 -5.32
CA TRP A 81 6.44 13.66 -6.16
C TRP A 81 6.91 12.28 -5.70
N VAL A 82 6.08 11.27 -5.93
CA VAL A 82 6.48 9.87 -5.85
C VAL A 82 6.39 9.24 -7.22
N MET A 83 7.49 8.63 -7.67
CA MET A 83 7.50 7.71 -8.80
C MET A 83 7.37 6.28 -8.26
N ALA A 84 6.29 5.59 -8.60
CA ALA A 84 6.16 4.15 -8.34
C ALA A 84 6.64 3.38 -9.57
N ALA A 85 7.66 2.55 -9.38
CA ALA A 85 8.37 1.83 -10.43
C ALA A 85 8.26 0.30 -10.24
N PHE A 86 8.14 -0.41 -11.35
CA PHE A 86 8.13 -1.88 -11.42
C PHE A 86 9.16 -2.34 -12.45
N GLY A 87 9.95 -3.37 -12.13
CA GLY A 87 10.87 -3.99 -13.07
C GLY A 87 10.22 -5.08 -13.91
N PRO A 88 10.92 -5.62 -14.93
CA PRO A 88 10.43 -6.71 -15.75
C PRO A 88 9.95 -7.89 -14.90
N GLY A 89 8.81 -8.48 -15.29
CA GLY A 89 8.23 -9.63 -14.58
C GLY A 89 7.80 -9.34 -13.13
N GLY A 90 7.66 -8.06 -12.75
CA GLY A 90 7.29 -7.65 -11.40
C GLY A 90 8.45 -7.68 -10.40
N SER A 91 9.69 -7.54 -10.87
CA SER A 91 10.88 -7.38 -10.03
C SER A 91 11.06 -5.95 -9.52
N ASN A 92 11.93 -5.74 -8.53
CA ASN A 92 12.28 -4.38 -8.09
C ASN A 92 13.09 -3.66 -9.19
N ALA A 93 12.55 -2.59 -9.75
CA ALA A 93 13.17 -1.82 -10.83
C ALA A 93 14.56 -1.24 -10.46
N PHE A 94 14.81 -1.01 -9.18
CA PHE A 94 16.01 -0.36 -8.68
C PHE A 94 16.80 -1.25 -7.72
N ASP A 95 16.66 -2.57 -7.84
CA ASP A 95 17.42 -3.50 -7.02
C ASP A 95 18.93 -3.28 -7.16
N GLY A 96 19.64 -3.20 -6.02
CA GLY A 96 21.07 -2.92 -5.98
C GLY A 96 21.49 -1.47 -6.33
N LEU A 97 20.55 -0.55 -6.59
CA LEU A 97 20.87 0.86 -6.84
C LEU A 97 20.90 1.69 -5.55
N THR A 98 21.69 2.77 -5.56
CA THR A 98 21.73 3.78 -4.49
C THR A 98 20.98 5.06 -4.91
N LEU A 99 20.65 5.92 -3.94
CA LEU A 99 19.87 7.14 -4.15
C LEU A 99 20.51 8.12 -5.15
N ASP A 100 21.84 8.21 -5.14
CA ASP A 100 22.60 9.13 -6.00
C ASP A 100 22.88 8.56 -7.39
N TYR A 101 22.30 7.40 -7.72
CA TYR A 101 22.59 6.74 -8.97
C TYR A 101 21.98 7.54 -10.13
N PRO A 102 22.80 8.03 -11.10
CA PRO A 102 22.33 8.94 -12.16
C PRO A 102 21.16 8.40 -13.00
N ARG A 103 21.00 7.08 -13.02
CA ARG A 103 19.93 6.38 -13.73
C ARG A 103 18.54 6.68 -13.19
N ILE A 104 18.38 6.95 -11.89
CA ILE A 104 17.07 7.29 -11.31
C ILE A 104 16.62 8.67 -11.81
N ILE A 105 17.55 9.63 -11.84
CA ILE A 105 17.29 10.99 -12.35
C ILE A 105 16.97 10.94 -13.85
N ALA A 106 17.74 10.19 -14.64
CA ALA A 106 17.45 9.98 -16.06
C ALA A 106 16.06 9.37 -16.29
N CYS A 107 15.69 8.39 -15.46
CA CYS A 107 14.35 7.79 -15.50
C CYS A 107 13.23 8.80 -15.24
N ILE A 108 13.40 9.67 -14.24
CA ILE A 108 12.43 10.72 -13.91
C ILE A 108 12.32 11.72 -15.06
N ARG A 109 13.45 12.17 -15.62
CA ARG A 109 13.48 13.11 -16.76
C ARG A 109 12.80 12.55 -18.00
N GLU A 110 13.08 11.30 -18.35
CA GLU A 110 12.44 10.66 -19.49
C GLU A 110 10.93 10.47 -19.27
N MET A 111 10.51 10.09 -18.06
CA MET A 111 9.08 9.99 -17.72
C MET A 111 8.34 11.33 -17.79
N VAL A 112 9.00 12.43 -17.41
CA VAL A 112 8.44 13.77 -17.55
C VAL A 112 8.48 14.23 -19.01
N GLY A 113 9.45 13.74 -19.78
CA GLY A 113 9.72 14.19 -21.16
C GLY A 113 10.50 15.50 -21.22
N ASP A 114 11.28 15.81 -20.18
CA ASP A 114 12.03 17.07 -20.05
C ASP A 114 13.38 16.80 -19.38
N GLU A 115 14.47 16.92 -20.15
CA GLU A 115 15.83 16.71 -19.64
C GLU A 115 16.36 17.89 -18.82
N SER A 116 15.70 19.05 -18.88
CA SER A 116 16.16 20.29 -18.25
C SER A 116 15.76 20.43 -16.79
N ILE A 117 14.82 19.61 -16.31
CA ILE A 117 14.35 19.69 -14.92
C ILE A 117 15.47 19.34 -13.93
N ASP A 118 15.51 20.11 -12.85
CA ASP A 118 16.30 19.79 -11.67
C ASP A 118 15.55 18.76 -10.83
N VAL A 119 16.20 17.63 -10.56
CA VAL A 119 15.62 16.50 -9.83
C VAL A 119 16.48 16.18 -8.62
N LYS A 120 15.86 16.27 -7.45
CA LYS A 120 16.48 15.82 -6.20
C LYS A 120 15.75 14.60 -5.66
N VAL A 121 16.40 13.44 -5.73
CA VAL A 121 15.91 12.21 -5.09
C VAL A 121 16.05 12.36 -3.58
N LEU A 122 14.97 12.07 -2.85
CA LEU A 122 14.90 12.20 -1.38
C LEU A 122 14.92 10.83 -0.70
N ALA A 123 14.23 9.85 -1.26
CA ALA A 123 14.15 8.51 -0.69
C ALA A 123 13.78 7.47 -1.74
N MET A 124 14.14 6.22 -1.46
CA MET A 124 13.77 5.05 -2.22
C MET A 124 13.26 3.98 -1.26
N ASP A 125 12.07 3.45 -1.54
CA ASP A 125 11.35 2.54 -0.67
C ASP A 125 10.88 1.31 -1.46
N PRO A 126 11.64 0.20 -1.43
CA PRO A 126 11.24 -1.05 -2.06
C PRO A 126 10.11 -1.73 -1.27
N LEU A 127 9.01 -2.06 -1.97
CA LEU A 127 7.82 -2.67 -1.39
C LEU A 127 7.54 -4.03 -2.05
N THR A 128 7.45 -5.09 -1.24
CA THR A 128 6.91 -6.37 -1.69
C THR A 128 5.41 -6.39 -1.49
N VAL A 129 4.66 -6.40 -2.60
CA VAL A 129 3.21 -6.56 -2.57
C VAL A 129 2.87 -7.99 -2.18
N ARG A 130 1.93 -8.17 -1.24
CA ARG A 130 1.47 -9.48 -0.79
C ARG A 130 -0.04 -9.59 -0.95
N GLU A 131 -0.53 -10.76 -1.33
CA GLU A 131 -1.95 -11.14 -1.28
C GLU A 131 -2.17 -12.00 -0.05
N LEU A 132 -2.68 -11.40 1.03
CA LEU A 132 -2.81 -12.09 2.30
C LEU A 132 -3.97 -11.53 3.13
N ILE A 133 -4.78 -12.42 3.69
CA ILE A 133 -5.94 -12.09 4.54
C ILE A 133 -5.99 -13.03 5.74
N ALA A 134 -6.27 -12.49 6.93
CA ALA A 134 -6.52 -13.29 8.12
C ALA A 134 -7.88 -14.00 8.02
N GLY A 135 -7.95 -15.26 8.42
CA GLY A 135 -9.20 -16.01 8.47
C GLY A 135 -10.19 -15.42 9.48
N ASP A 136 -9.67 -14.89 10.57
CA ASP A 136 -10.43 -14.23 11.64
C ASP A 136 -9.66 -13.01 12.16
N TYR A 137 -10.37 -11.97 12.57
CA TYR A 137 -9.76 -10.76 13.14
C TYR A 137 -9.79 -10.75 14.67
N LYS A 138 -10.46 -11.72 15.30
CA LYS A 138 -10.48 -11.95 16.75
C LYS A 138 -10.13 -13.40 17.05
N ARG A 139 -9.31 -13.63 18.08
CA ARG A 139 -9.09 -14.99 18.62
C ARG A 139 -10.35 -15.48 19.36
N PRO A 140 -10.82 -16.71 19.12
CA PRO A 140 -11.98 -17.25 19.84
C PRO A 140 -11.67 -17.49 21.32
N ASP A 141 -10.42 -17.83 21.64
CA ASP A 141 -9.91 -18.27 22.93
C ASP A 141 -9.18 -17.17 23.72
N MET A 142 -9.05 -15.96 23.17
CA MET A 142 -8.24 -14.89 23.76
C MET A 142 -8.86 -13.52 23.57
N ASN A 143 -8.49 -12.60 24.46
CA ASN A 143 -8.81 -11.18 24.35
C ASN A 143 -7.86 -10.45 23.39
N ALA A 144 -7.65 -11.04 22.21
CA ALA A 144 -6.73 -10.55 21.20
C ALA A 144 -7.43 -10.36 19.86
N LEU A 145 -7.21 -9.20 19.24
CA LEU A 145 -7.76 -8.82 17.94
C LEU A 145 -6.65 -8.27 17.04
N ILE A 146 -6.85 -8.26 15.74
CA ILE A 146 -5.96 -7.65 14.74
C ILE A 146 -6.75 -6.74 13.79
N MET A 147 -6.08 -5.75 13.22
CA MET A 147 -6.68 -4.77 12.32
C MET A 147 -5.68 -4.25 11.28
N GLY A 148 -6.19 -3.65 10.20
CA GLY A 148 -5.37 -3.07 9.16
C GLY A 148 -4.39 -4.07 8.54
N ASP A 149 -3.19 -3.61 8.20
CA ASP A 149 -2.12 -4.42 7.60
C ASP A 149 -1.70 -5.67 8.42
N ALA A 150 -2.02 -5.71 9.71
CA ALA A 150 -1.82 -6.92 10.52
C ALA A 150 -2.76 -8.06 10.06
N ALA A 151 -3.92 -7.71 9.51
CA ALA A 151 -4.99 -8.61 9.12
C ALA A 151 -5.14 -8.76 7.60
N HIS A 152 -4.95 -7.72 6.80
CA HIS A 152 -5.15 -7.74 5.35
C HIS A 152 -4.02 -7.01 4.62
N ARG A 153 -3.49 -7.62 3.55
CA ARG A 153 -2.35 -7.11 2.78
C ARG A 153 -2.65 -7.30 1.30
N HIS A 154 -2.49 -6.23 0.55
CA HIS A 154 -2.89 -6.16 -0.83
C HIS A 154 -2.08 -5.09 -1.58
N PRO A 155 -2.11 -5.07 -2.92
CA PRO A 155 -1.53 -4.01 -3.72
C PRO A 155 -2.20 -2.65 -3.42
N PRO A 156 -1.50 -1.52 -3.61
CA PRO A 156 -2.03 -0.18 -3.35
C PRO A 156 -3.13 0.28 -4.32
N THR A 157 -3.61 -0.61 -5.20
CA THR A 157 -4.63 -0.32 -6.21
C THR A 157 -5.87 0.34 -5.56
N TYR A 158 -6.38 1.39 -6.19
CA TYR A 158 -7.51 2.23 -5.71
C TYR A 158 -7.29 2.97 -4.37
N GLY A 159 -6.13 2.86 -3.72
CA GLY A 159 -5.84 3.61 -2.49
C GLY A 159 -6.72 3.20 -1.30
N LEU A 160 -7.27 1.99 -1.29
CA LEU A 160 -8.26 1.56 -0.29
C LEU A 160 -7.68 1.03 1.03
N GLY A 161 -6.37 0.73 1.09
CA GLY A 161 -5.74 0.11 2.26
C GLY A 161 -5.87 0.96 3.53
N SER A 162 -5.32 2.18 3.50
CA SER A 162 -5.38 3.08 4.67
C SER A 162 -6.82 3.41 5.09
N ASN A 163 -7.72 3.58 4.13
CA ASN A 163 -9.14 3.85 4.41
C ASN A 163 -9.77 2.68 5.18
N THR A 164 -9.48 1.45 4.77
CA THR A 164 -9.98 0.23 5.42
C THR A 164 -9.37 0.06 6.81
N CYS A 165 -8.07 0.35 7.00
CA CYS A 165 -7.42 0.33 8.31
C CYS A 165 -8.10 1.27 9.31
N VAL A 166 -8.45 2.49 8.89
CA VAL A 166 -9.18 3.45 9.74
C VAL A 166 -10.59 2.95 10.07
N GLN A 167 -11.28 2.37 9.09
CA GLN A 167 -12.62 1.79 9.32
C GLN A 167 -12.59 0.59 10.27
N ASP A 168 -11.54 -0.24 10.24
CA ASP A 168 -11.35 -1.33 11.20
C ASP A 168 -11.22 -0.77 12.62
N ALA A 169 -10.39 0.27 12.79
CA ALA A 169 -10.20 0.95 14.06
C ALA A 169 -11.54 1.54 14.57
N TYR A 170 -12.25 2.22 13.68
CA TYR A 170 -13.51 2.87 13.99
C TYR A 170 -14.59 1.87 14.42
N ASN A 171 -14.70 0.74 13.70
CA ASN A 171 -15.63 -0.34 14.05
C ASN A 171 -15.30 -0.94 15.42
N LEU A 172 -14.02 -1.11 15.76
CA LEU A 172 -13.58 -1.79 16.97
C LEU A 172 -13.60 -0.90 18.22
N ALA A 173 -13.22 0.37 18.10
CA ALA A 173 -12.94 1.23 19.26
C ALA A 173 -14.14 1.40 20.20
N TRP A 174 -15.33 1.67 19.65
CA TRP A 174 -16.53 1.86 20.47
C TRP A 174 -16.99 0.55 21.13
N LYS A 175 -16.85 -0.59 20.44
CA LYS A 175 -17.18 -1.92 21.00
C LYS A 175 -16.31 -2.23 22.21
N ILE A 176 -15.00 -1.98 22.10
CA ILE A 176 -14.07 -2.14 23.23
C ILE A 176 -14.44 -1.21 24.37
N ALA A 177 -14.80 0.04 24.09
CA ALA A 177 -15.21 0.99 25.13
C ALA A 177 -16.45 0.50 25.89
N PHE A 178 -17.46 0.00 25.20
CA PHE A 178 -18.70 -0.49 25.81
C PHE A 178 -18.47 -1.75 26.65
N VAL A 179 -17.76 -2.73 26.10
CA VAL A 179 -17.40 -3.96 26.84
C VAL A 179 -16.52 -3.67 28.05
N SER A 180 -15.56 -2.76 27.92
CA SER A 180 -14.66 -2.39 29.02
C SER A 180 -15.39 -1.68 30.17
N ARG A 181 -16.47 -0.95 29.86
CA ARG A 181 -17.36 -0.29 30.85
C ARG A 181 -18.46 -1.20 31.40
N GLY A 182 -18.55 -2.45 30.93
CA GLY A 182 -19.63 -3.36 31.32
C GLY A 182 -21.00 -2.98 30.73
N LEU A 183 -21.03 -2.14 29.69
CA LEU A 183 -22.25 -1.71 29.00
C LEU A 183 -22.70 -2.69 27.90
N ALA A 184 -21.84 -3.65 27.55
CA ALA A 184 -22.13 -4.69 26.57
C ALA A 184 -21.42 -6.02 26.93
N SER A 185 -21.98 -7.14 26.46
CA SER A 185 -21.35 -8.46 26.56
C SER A 185 -20.02 -8.48 25.79
N PRO A 186 -18.99 -9.22 26.26
CA PRO A 186 -17.78 -9.51 25.49
C PRO A 186 -18.05 -10.09 24.08
N ASP A 187 -19.20 -10.73 23.88
CA ASP A 187 -19.62 -11.27 22.58
C ASP A 187 -19.76 -10.18 21.50
N LEU A 188 -20.00 -8.92 21.89
CA LEU A 188 -20.02 -7.79 20.97
C LEU A 188 -18.70 -7.67 20.21
N LEU A 189 -17.57 -8.05 20.81
CA LEU A 189 -16.27 -8.04 20.13
C LEU A 189 -16.15 -9.17 19.09
N GLY A 190 -16.97 -10.23 19.19
CA GLY A 190 -17.09 -11.24 18.16
C GLY A 190 -17.61 -10.67 16.84
N THR A 191 -18.49 -9.67 16.90
CA THR A 191 -19.07 -9.08 15.69
C THR A 191 -18.05 -8.28 14.87
N TYR A 192 -16.97 -7.79 15.48
CA TYR A 192 -15.89 -7.13 14.74
C TYR A 192 -15.29 -8.05 13.66
N SER A 193 -15.02 -9.32 13.97
CA SER A 193 -14.52 -10.28 12.98
C SER A 193 -15.57 -10.54 11.90
N ALA A 194 -16.81 -10.79 12.30
CA ALA A 194 -17.92 -11.08 11.38
C ALA A 194 -18.21 -9.92 10.40
N GLU A 195 -18.05 -8.68 10.86
CA GLU A 195 -18.32 -7.48 10.06
C GLU A 195 -17.12 -7.04 9.20
N ARG A 196 -15.88 -7.16 9.72
CA ARG A 196 -14.70 -6.56 9.08
C ARG A 196 -13.85 -7.54 8.28
N GLN A 197 -13.85 -8.83 8.63
CA GLN A 197 -13.09 -9.82 7.88
C GLN A 197 -13.58 -9.95 6.42
N PRO A 198 -14.90 -9.98 6.13
CA PRO A 198 -15.38 -10.02 4.75
C PRO A 198 -14.96 -8.80 3.91
N VAL A 199 -14.95 -7.61 4.52
CA VAL A 199 -14.52 -6.36 3.86
C VAL A 199 -13.03 -6.42 3.50
N GLY A 200 -12.19 -6.89 4.41
CA GLY A 200 -10.76 -7.08 4.13
C GLY A 200 -10.52 -8.16 3.06
N ALA A 201 -11.28 -9.25 3.08
CA ALA A 201 -11.19 -10.31 2.08
C ALA A 201 -11.55 -9.80 0.68
N GLU A 202 -12.62 -9.02 0.56
CA GLU A 202 -13.02 -8.40 -0.70
C GLU A 202 -11.97 -7.41 -1.21
N LEU A 203 -11.46 -6.53 -0.33
CA LEU A 203 -10.39 -5.60 -0.66
C LEU A 203 -9.14 -6.31 -1.21
N VAL A 204 -8.71 -7.38 -0.53
CA VAL A 204 -7.55 -8.18 -0.96
C VAL A 204 -7.83 -8.81 -2.33
N ARG A 205 -9.02 -9.37 -2.53
CA ARG A 205 -9.40 -10.00 -3.80
C ARG A 205 -9.41 -9.01 -4.96
N GLU A 206 -10.14 -7.90 -4.83
CA GLU A 206 -10.33 -6.89 -5.89
C GLU A 206 -9.01 -6.19 -6.24
N SER A 207 -8.23 -5.77 -5.23
CA SER A 207 -6.95 -5.08 -5.47
C SER A 207 -5.97 -5.95 -6.26
N ASN A 208 -5.95 -7.26 -5.99
CA ASN A 208 -5.09 -8.21 -6.70
C ASN A 208 -5.65 -8.59 -8.08
N GLN A 209 -6.96 -8.70 -8.27
CA GLN A 209 -7.55 -8.90 -9.60
C GLN A 209 -7.20 -7.73 -10.53
N GLN A 210 -7.28 -6.50 -10.02
CA GLN A 210 -6.94 -5.32 -10.79
C GLN A 210 -5.44 -5.21 -11.10
N LEU A 211 -4.57 -5.59 -10.15
CA LEU A 211 -3.12 -5.66 -10.42
C LEU A 211 -2.82 -6.63 -11.58
N ARG A 212 -3.46 -7.79 -11.60
CA ARG A 212 -3.29 -8.77 -12.69
C ARG A 212 -3.77 -8.23 -14.03
N ALA A 213 -4.92 -7.56 -14.05
CA ALA A 213 -5.52 -7.01 -15.26
C ALA A 213 -4.65 -5.92 -15.93
N ASN A 214 -3.89 -5.15 -15.15
CA ASN A 214 -3.13 -3.99 -15.67
C ASN A 214 -1.63 -4.25 -15.89
N TYR A 215 -1.04 -5.27 -15.28
CA TYR A 215 0.43 -5.44 -15.26
C TYR A 215 0.93 -6.83 -15.65
N LEU A 216 0.05 -7.80 -15.90
CA LEU A 216 0.43 -9.19 -16.20
C LEU A 216 -0.14 -9.71 -17.54
N ILE A 217 -0.41 -8.80 -18.49
CA ILE A 217 -0.69 -9.15 -19.88
C ILE A 217 0.54 -8.81 -20.72
#